data_AF-A0A9C8SWS0-F1
#
_entry.id   AF-A0A9C8SWS0-F1
#
_cell.length_a   1.000
_cell.length_b   1.000
_cell.length_c   1.000
_cell.angle_alpha   90.00
_cell.angle_beta   90.00
_cell.angle_gamma   90.00
#
_symmetry.space_group_name_H-M   'P 1'
#
loop_
_entity.id
_entity.type
_entity.pdbx_description
1 polymer ?
#
loop_
_entity_poly.entity_id
_entity_poly.type
_entity_poly.pdbx_seq_one_letter_code
_entity_poly.pdbx_strand_id
1 'polypeptide(L)' 'MSQTFWKFWAWVSIICGLGAYTIGWYGLLTKTAVWGIATEFFFYDSMAAFMLGIFFVIYSAHYGKKQ' A
#
# COMPACT_ATOMS: atom_id res chain seq x y z
N MET A 1 -20.79 8.50 1.59
CA MET A 1 -19.89 7.34 1.43
C MET A 1 -19.63 6.78 2.81
N SER A 2 -19.95 5.51 3.11
CA SER A 2 -19.91 5.00 4.49
C SER A 2 -18.46 4.81 4.98
N GLN A 3 -18.25 4.87 6.30
CA GLN A 3 -16.94 4.65 6.93
C GLN A 3 -16.31 3.30 6.52
N THR A 4 -17.15 2.29 6.29
CA THR A 4 -16.74 0.94 5.84
C THR A 4 -16.07 0.97 4.47
N PHE A 5 -16.52 1.83 3.56
CA PHE A 5 -15.91 1.98 2.24
C PHE A 5 -14.46 2.47 2.33
N TRP A 6 -14.22 3.54 3.09
CA TRP A 6 -12.87 4.09 3.27
C TRP A 6 -11.93 3.15 4.01
N LYS A 7 -12.43 2.43 5.02
CA LYS A 7 -11.67 1.39 5.71
C LYS A 7 -11.28 0.25 4.77
N PHE A 8 -12.20 -0.19 3.90
CA PHE A 8 -11.90 -1.23 2.91
C PHE A 8 -10.76 -0.80 1.98
N TRP A 9 -10.86 0.39 1.38
CA TRP A 9 -9.80 0.92 0.50
C TRP A 9 -8.47 1.15 1.23
N ALA A 10 -8.50 1.55 2.49
CA ALA A 10 -7.30 1.65 3.32
C ALA A 10 -6.59 0.29 3.45
N TRP A 11 -7.34 -0.75 3.80
CA TRP A 11 -6.81 -2.10 3.94
C TRP A 11 -6.29 -2.68 2.61
N VAL A 12 -7.01 -2.47 1.51
CA VAL A 12 -6.56 -2.88 0.16
C VAL A 12 -5.23 -2.22 -0.17
N SER A 13 -5.09 -0.92 0.08
CA SER A 13 -3.84 -0.19 -0.16
C SER A 13 -2.69 -0.68 0.70
N ILE A 14 -2.93 -0.94 1.99
CA ILE A 14 -1.92 -1.48 2.91
C ILE A 14 -1.45 -2.87 2.47
N ILE A 15 -2.38 -3.74 2.06
CA ILE A 15 -2.06 -5.10 1.58
C ILE A 15 -1.25 -5.02 0.28
N CYS A 16 -1.63 -4.15 -0.66
CA CYS A 16 -0.85 -3.93 -1.88
C CYS A 16 0.56 -3.41 -1.57
N GLY A 17 0.70 -2.49 -0.61
CA GLY A 17 2.02 -2.01 -0.18
C GLY A 17 2.87 -3.11 0.44
N LEU A 18 2.29 -3.94 1.31
CA LEU A 18 2.95 -5.12 1.86
C LEU A 18 3.37 -6.13 0.78
N GLY A 19 2.52 -6.38 -0.21
CA GLY A 19 2.84 -7.25 -1.34
C GLY A 19 3.99 -6.72 -2.19
N ALA A 20 3.98 -5.43 -2.53
CA ALA A 20 5.08 -4.80 -3.26
C ALA A 20 6.39 -4.84 -2.44
N TYR A 21 6.30 -4.64 -1.12
CA TYR A 21 7.46 -4.71 -0.23
C TYR A 21 8.07 -6.12 -0.19
N THR A 22 7.25 -7.16 -0.06
CA THR A 22 7.74 -8.55 -0.05
C THR A 22 8.34 -8.94 -1.39
N ILE A 23 7.76 -8.49 -2.50
CA ILE A 23 8.33 -8.68 -3.86
C ILE A 23 9.67 -7.95 -4.00
N GLY A 24 9.78 -6.73 -3.47
CA GLY A 24 11.04 -5.98 -3.42
C GLY A 24 12.13 -6.74 -2.65
N TRP A 25 11.82 -7.27 -1.47
CA TRP A 25 12.76 -8.11 -0.71
C TRP A 25 13.14 -9.39 -1.45
N TYR A 26 12.16 -10.05 -2.08
CA TYR A 26 12.41 -11.24 -2.89
C TYR A 26 13.38 -10.94 -4.04
N GLY A 27 13.13 -9.88 -4.82
CA GLY A 27 14.01 -9.46 -5.92
C GLY A 27 15.40 -9.04 -5.46
N LEU A 28 15.53 -8.50 -4.25
CA LEU A 28 16.81 -8.10 -3.67
C LEU A 28 17.64 -9.33 -3.26
N LEU A 29 16.99 -10.37 -2.72
CA LEU A 29 17.63 -11.64 -2.36
C LEU A 29 18.04 -12.44 -3.60
N THR A 30 17.22 -12.43 -4.65
CA THR A 30 17.52 -13.15 -5.90
C THR A 30 18.46 -12.38 -6.82
N LYS A 31 18.76 -11.11 -6.52
CA LYS A 31 19.53 -10.18 -7.38
C LYS A 31 19.01 -10.12 -8.82
N THR A 32 17.70 -10.29 -8.99
CA THR A 32 17.05 -10.31 -10.30
C THR A 32 15.96 -9.26 -10.37
N ALA A 33 15.77 -8.69 -11.57
CA ALA A 33 14.60 -7.90 -11.86
C ALA A 33 13.37 -8.82 -11.78
N VAL A 34 12.44 -8.51 -10.88
CA VAL A 34 11.18 -9.24 -10.78
C VAL A 34 10.27 -8.73 -11.88
N TRP A 35 9.87 -9.62 -12.80
CA TRP A 35 9.07 -9.28 -13.99
C TRP A 35 9.69 -8.21 -14.90
N GLY A 36 11.02 -8.12 -14.94
CA GLY A 36 11.73 -7.11 -15.76
C GLY A 36 11.68 -5.69 -15.20
N ILE A 37 11.11 -5.50 -14.00
CA ILE A 37 11.08 -4.23 -13.29
C ILE A 37 12.23 -4.23 -12.28
N ALA A 38 12.99 -3.12 -12.22
CA ALA A 38 14.05 -3.00 -11.24
C ALA A 38 13.46 -3.01 -9.82
N THR A 39 14.10 -3.76 -8.93
CA THR A 39 13.62 -4.03 -7.57
C THR A 39 13.31 -2.75 -6.78
N GLU A 40 14.03 -1.67 -7.07
CA GLU A 40 13.88 -0.32 -6.52
C GLU A 40 12.44 0.21 -6.67
N PHE A 41 11.81 -0.03 -7.83
CA PHE A 41 10.45 0.43 -8.11
C PHE A 41 9.40 -0.26 -7.24
N PHE A 42 9.60 -1.53 -6.87
CA PHE A 42 8.70 -2.22 -5.95
C PHE A 42 8.75 -1.62 -4.53
N PHE A 43 9.91 -1.14 -4.10
CA PHE A 43 10.02 -0.41 -2.82
C PHE A 43 9.32 0.95 -2.89
N TYR A 44 9.49 1.69 -3.98
CA TYR A 44 8.76 2.96 -4.18
C TYR A 44 7.24 2.77 -4.20
N ASP A 45 6.75 1.75 -4.93
CA ASP A 45 5.33 1.40 -4.95
C ASP A 45 4.82 0.97 -3.57
N SER A 46 5.63 0.24 -2.81
CA SER A 46 5.27 -0.15 -1.44
C SER A 46 5.07 1.06 -0.53
N MET A 47 5.95 2.06 -0.62
CA MET A 47 5.85 3.30 0.16
C MET A 47 4.64 4.13 -0.26
N ALA A 48 4.40 4.27 -1.57
CA ALA A 48 3.25 5.00 -2.10
C ALA A 48 1.92 4.37 -1.64
N ALA A 49 1.81 3.05 -1.74
CA ALA A 49 0.63 2.31 -1.30
C ALA A 49 0.42 2.38 0.23
N PHE A 50 1.51 2.44 1.01
CA PHE A 50 1.42 2.62 2.45
C PHE A 50 0.96 4.04 2.82
N MET A 51 1.50 5.08 2.18
CA MET A 51 1.06 6.47 2.36
C MET A 51 -0.41 6.66 2.00
N LEU A 52 -0.86 6.06 0.88
CA LEU A 52 -2.25 6.08 0.45
C LEU A 52 -3.17 5.33 1.44
N GLY A 53 -2.71 4.20 1.98
CA GLY A 53 -3.40 3.45 3.02
C GLY A 53 -3.61 4.28 4.29
N ILE A 54 -2.54 4.92 4.80
CA ILE A 54 -2.59 5.83 5.95
C ILE A 54 -3.56 6.98 5.67
N PHE A 55 -3.49 7.58 4.48
CA PHE A 55 -4.40 8.65 4.09
C PHE A 55 -5.87 8.21 4.21
N PHE A 56 -6.23 7.04 3.67
CA PHE A 56 -7.60 6.53 3.79
C PHE A 56 -7.99 6.19 5.23
N VAL A 57 -7.06 5.71 6.07
CA VAL A 57 -7.31 5.52 7.52
C VAL A 57 -7.66 6.85 8.19
N ILE A 58 -6.81 7.87 8.02
CA ILE A 58 -7.01 9.20 8.60
C ILE A 58 -8.32 9.82 8.09
N TYR A 59 -8.58 9.71 6.79
CA TYR A 59 -9.80 10.23 6.18
C TYR A 59 -11.05 9.52 6.75
N SER A 60 -11.00 8.19 6.90
CA SER A 60 -12.10 7.43 7.51
C SER A 60 -12.35 7.80 8.98
N ALA A 61 -11.30 8.17 9.72
CA ALA A 61 -11.41 8.59 11.11
C ALA A 61 -11.95 10.02 11.24
N HIS A 62 -11.58 10.91 10.32
CA HIS A 62 -12.01 12.31 10.34
C HIS A 62 -13.47 12.47 9.90
N TYR A 63 -13.88 11.79 8.83
CA TYR A 63 -15.25 11.88 8.29
C TYR A 63 -16.23 10.90 8.95
N GLY A 64 -15.74 9.85 9.63
CA GLY A 64 -16.58 8.95 10.42
C GLY A 64 -17.10 9.55 11.74
N LYS A 65 -16.54 10.68 12.20
CA LYS A 65 -16.98 11.39 13.42
C LYS A 65 -17.98 12.53 13.16
N LYS A 66 -18.29 12.85 11.90
CA LYS A 66 -19.20 13.94 11.50
C LYS A 66 -20.58 13.45 11.02
N GLN A 67 -20.89 12.17 11.20
CA GLN A 67 -22.26 11.64 11.11
C GLN A 67 -22.78 11.33 12.51
#